data_AF-A0A926P776-F1
#
_entry.id   AF-A0A926P776-F1
#
_cell.length_a   1.000
_cell.length_b   1.000
_cell.length_c   1.000
_cell.angle_alpha   90.00
_cell.angle_beta   90.00
_cell.angle_gamma   90.00
#
_symmetry.space_group_name_H-M   'P 1'
#
loop_
_entity.id
_entity.type
_entity.pdbx_description
1 polymer ?
#
loop_
_entity_poly.entity_id
_entity_poly.type
_entity_poly.pdbx_seq_one_letter_code
_entity_poly.pdbx_strand_id
1 'polypeptide(L)' 'MNKKPFDESPNPEDELLPEYHFDYQRVKRNRFAAQSLKRRMTVVVLDEDVAEFFTTSESVNKVLRALIEAMPQAASDETA' A
#
# COMPACT_ATOMS: atom_id res chain seq x y z
N MET A 1 -1.06 18.71 -8.25
CA MET A 1 -2.35 18.23 -7.69
C MET A 1 -2.86 19.27 -6.72
N ASN A 2 -3.88 20.03 -7.12
CA ASN A 2 -4.44 21.09 -6.30
C ASN A 2 -5.24 20.45 -5.14
N LYS A 3 -4.74 20.58 -3.91
CA LYS A 3 -5.53 20.24 -2.71
C LYS A 3 -6.67 21.26 -2.63
N LYS A 4 -7.88 20.85 -3.01
CA LYS A 4 -9.07 21.62 -2.61
C LYS A 4 -9.13 21.58 -1.09
N PRO A 5 -9.24 22.73 -0.38
CA PRO A 5 -9.58 22.70 1.03
C PRO A 5 -10.91 21.93 1.15
N PHE A 6 -10.97 21.02 2.11
CA PHE A 6 -12.23 20.38 2.48
C PHE A 6 -13.17 21.51 2.91
N ASP A 7 -14.20 21.75 2.11
CA ASP A 7 -15.17 22.81 2.36
C ASP A 7 -16.02 22.37 3.54
N GLU A 8 -15.78 22.99 4.69
CA GLU A 8 -16.47 22.76 5.96
C GLU A 8 -17.82 23.49 5.95
N SER A 9 -18.52 23.46 4.81
CA SER A 9 -19.88 23.97 4.70
C SER A 9 -20.77 23.10 5.60
N PRO A 10 -21.48 23.69 6.57
CA PRO A 10 -22.31 22.94 7.49
C PRO A 10 -23.34 22.16 6.69
N ASN A 11 -23.24 20.84 6.70
CA ASN A 11 -24.21 19.97 6.06
C ASN A 11 -25.53 20.14 6.83
N PRO A 12 -26.61 20.63 6.21
CA PRO A 12 -27.88 20.87 6.90
C PRO A 12 -28.54 19.58 7.42
N GLU A 13 -28.05 18.41 7.00
CA GLU A 13 -28.47 17.09 7.48
C GLU A 13 -27.50 16.48 8.50
N ASP A 14 -26.49 17.24 8.97
CA ASP A 14 -25.58 16.75 10.00
C ASP A 14 -26.26 16.78 11.38
N GLU A 15 -26.81 15.63 11.76
CA GLU A 15 -27.45 15.41 13.06
C GLU A 15 -26.42 15.29 14.21
N LEU A 16 -25.11 15.26 13.90
CA LEU A 16 -24.07 15.12 14.92
C LEU A 16 -23.83 16.45 15.65
N LEU A 17 -23.68 16.35 16.97
CA LEU A 17 -23.34 17.51 17.79
C LEU A 17 -21.90 17.97 17.50
N PRO A 18 -21.59 19.27 17.69
CA PRO A 18 -20.27 19.84 17.40
C PRO A 18 -19.10 19.14 18.11
N GLU A 19 -19.34 18.49 19.26
CA GLU A 19 -18.28 17.80 20.01
C GLU A 19 -17.81 16.51 19.32
N TYR A 20 -18.60 15.98 18.39
CA TYR A 20 -18.24 14.80 17.59
C TYR A 20 -17.47 15.14 16.32
N HIS A 21 -17.25 16.43 16.03
CA HIS A 21 -16.41 16.84 14.90
C HIS A 21 -14.94 16.63 15.21
N PHE A 22 -14.34 15.63 14.57
CA PHE A 22 -12.97 15.21 14.85
C PHE A 22 -12.00 15.72 13.78
N ASP A 23 -11.06 16.59 14.17
CA ASP A 23 -10.00 17.05 13.27
C ASP A 23 -8.93 15.96 13.07
N TYR A 24 -9.13 15.14 12.04
CA TYR A 24 -8.22 14.06 11.63
C TYR A 24 -6.79 14.52 11.29
N GLN A 25 -6.54 15.81 11.10
CA GLN A 25 -5.17 16.32 10.87
C GLN A 25 -4.37 16.42 12.18
N ARG A 26 -5.06 16.58 13.32
CA ARG A 26 -4.43 16.80 14.64
C ARG A 26 -4.40 15.55 15.52
N VAL A 27 -4.91 14.42 15.03
CA VAL A 27 -5.01 13.19 15.82
C VAL A 27 -3.68 12.48 15.97
N LYS A 28 -3.49 11.86 17.13
CA LYS A 28 -2.38 10.94 17.34
C LYS A 28 -2.56 9.71 16.44
N ARG A 29 -1.51 9.33 15.72
CA ARG A 29 -1.49 8.13 14.87
C ARG A 29 -1.89 6.89 15.69
N ASN A 30 -2.81 6.09 15.13
CA ASN A 30 -3.39 4.92 15.79
C ASN A 30 -2.28 3.95 16.27
N ARG A 31 -2.29 3.59 17.57
CA ARG A 31 -1.33 2.67 18.20
C ARG A 31 -1.31 1.26 17.57
N PHE A 32 -2.41 0.86 16.95
CA PHE A 32 -2.55 -0.42 16.26
C PHE A 32 -2.09 -0.36 14.80
N ALA A 33 -1.94 0.84 14.22
CA ALA A 33 -1.46 0.98 12.85
C ALA A 33 -0.03 0.42 12.68
N ALA A 34 0.78 0.43 13.73
CA ALA A 34 2.11 -0.19 13.71
C ALA A 34 2.06 -1.72 13.80
N GLN A 35 0.98 -2.31 14.34
CA GLN A 35 0.91 -3.75 14.58
C GLN A 35 0.63 -4.54 13.29
N SER A 36 -0.19 -4.00 12.38
CA SER A 36 -0.37 -4.56 11.03
C SER A 36 0.88 -4.40 10.16
N LEU A 37 1.73 -3.42 10.46
CA LEU A 37 2.99 -3.12 9.78
C LEU A 37 4.21 -3.93 10.27
N LYS A 38 4.03 -4.88 11.20
CA LYS A 38 5.14 -5.73 11.68
C LYS A 38 5.81 -6.54 10.57
N ARG A 39 5.07 -6.87 9.51
CA ARG A 39 5.66 -7.25 8.22
C ARG A 39 5.63 -6.03 7.32
N ARG A 40 6.80 -5.63 6.83
CA ARG A 40 6.88 -4.71 5.69
C ARG A 40 6.13 -5.36 4.53
N MET A 41 4.95 -4.83 4.22
CA MET A 41 4.19 -5.23 3.05
C MET A 41 4.66 -4.38 1.89
N THR A 42 5.35 -5.00 0.92
CA THR A 42 5.68 -4.36 -0.35
C THR A 42 4.55 -4.65 -1.32
N VAL A 43 3.90 -3.60 -1.81
CA VAL A 43 2.89 -3.71 -2.87
C VAL A 43 3.61 -3.46 -4.19
N VAL A 44 3.45 -4.39 -5.13
CA VAL A 44 3.97 -4.30 -6.49
C VAL A 44 2.77 -4.26 -7.42
N VAL A 45 2.72 -3.28 -8.31
CA VAL A 45 1.71 -3.19 -9.37
C VAL A 45 2.25 -3.96 -10.58
N LEU A 46 1.44 -4.88 -11.11
CA LEU A 46 1.74 -5.58 -12.35
C LEU A 46 1.07 -4.85 -13.51
N ASP A 47 1.67 -4.92 -14.68
CA ASP A 47 1.05 -4.47 -15.92
C ASP A 47 -0.11 -5.42 -16.29
N GLU A 48 -1.06 -4.90 -17.09
CA GLU A 48 -2.31 -5.60 -17.42
C GLU A 48 -2.06 -6.93 -18.14
N ASP A 49 -1.12 -6.94 -19.08
CA ASP A 49 -0.69 -8.12 -19.83
C ASP A 49 -0.14 -9.23 -18.94
N VAL A 50 0.59 -8.90 -17.88
CA VAL A 50 1.13 -9.86 -16.91
C VAL A 50 0.04 -10.33 -15.93
N ALA A 51 -0.84 -9.42 -15.52
CA ALA A 51 -1.93 -9.71 -14.59
C ALA A 51 -2.96 -10.70 -15.16
N GLU A 52 -3.17 -10.72 -16.49
CA GLU A 52 -4.02 -11.70 -17.16
C GLU A 52 -3.57 -13.15 -16.92
N PHE A 53 -2.25 -13.39 -16.89
CA PHE A 53 -1.70 -14.73 -16.66
C PHE A 53 -1.54 -15.07 -15.17
N PHE A 54 -1.35 -14.06 -14.33
CA PHE A 54 -1.10 -14.24 -12.91
C PHE A 54 -2.17 -13.58 -12.03
N THR A 55 -3.26 -14.31 -11.81
CA THR A 55 -4.41 -13.86 -11.03
C THR A 55 -4.19 -13.87 -9.51
N THR A 56 -3.11 -14.49 -9.02
CA THR A 56 -2.81 -14.59 -7.58
C THR A 56 -1.37 -14.24 -7.26
N SER A 57 -1.14 -13.67 -6.07
CA SER A 57 0.22 -13.41 -5.59
C SER A 57 1.04 -14.70 -5.40
N GLU A 58 0.39 -15.84 -5.14
CA GLU A 58 1.06 -17.13 -4.98
C GLU A 58 1.65 -17.62 -6.31
N SER A 59 0.89 -17.54 -7.41
CA SER A 59 1.36 -17.96 -8.74
C SER A 59 2.55 -17.13 -9.21
N VAL A 60 2.52 -15.81 -9.01
CA VAL A 60 3.65 -14.91 -9.32
C VAL A 60 4.89 -15.33 -8.54
N ASN A 61 4.76 -15.44 -7.21
CA ASN A 61 5.89 -15.73 -6.35
C ASN A 61 6.52 -17.11 -6.63
N LYS A 62 5.71 -18.10 -7.02
CA LYS A 62 6.21 -19.43 -7.39
C LYS A 62 7.10 -19.39 -8.62
N VAL A 63 6.66 -18.68 -9.68
CA VAL A 63 7.45 -18.55 -10.92
C VAL A 63 8.72 -17.73 -10.68
N LEU A 64 8.62 -16.60 -9.96
CA LEU A 64 9.79 -15.78 -9.66
C LEU A 64 10.84 -16.55 -8.85
N ARG A 65 10.42 -17.39 -7.89
CA ARG A 65 11.35 -18.24 -7.12
C ARG A 65 12.00 -19.32 -7.99
N ALA A 66 11.22 -19.99 -8.85
CA ALA A 66 11.74 -20.97 -9.78
C ALA A 66 12.75 -20.34 -10.76
N LEU A 67 12.51 -19.10 -11.19
CA LEU A 67 13.42 -18.35 -12.03
C LEU A 67 14.73 -18.00 -11.29
N ILE A 68 14.64 -17.57 -10.03
CA ILE A 68 15.80 -17.30 -9.17
C ILE A 68 16.65 -18.57 -8.95
N GLU A 69 16.01 -19.74 -8.84
CA GLU A 69 16.68 -21.02 -8.66
C GLU A 69 17.31 -21.54 -9.96
N ALA A 70 16.62 -21.36 -11.09
CA ALA A 70 17.07 -21.80 -12.41
C ALA A 70 18.14 -20.88 -13.01
N MET A 71 18.15 -19.60 -12.63
CA MET A 71 19.22 -18.69 -13.01
C MET A 71 20.49 -19.07 -12.22
N PRO A 72 21.63 -19.31 -12.89
CA PRO A 72 22.89 -19.33 -12.18
C PRO A 72 23.00 -17.98 -11.47
N GLN A 73 23.29 -18.00 -10.16
CA GLN A 73 23.64 -16.79 -9.44
C GLN A 73 24.72 -16.12 -10.28
N ALA A 74 24.37 -15.04 -10.97
CA ALA A 74 25.37 -14.21 -11.61
C ALA A 74 26.29 -13.85 -10.45
N ALA A 75 27.47 -14.45 -10.47
CA ALA A 75 28.52 -14.11 -9.55
C ALA A 75 28.55 -12.60 -9.56
N SER A 76 28.28 -12.02 -8.41
CA SER A 76 28.66 -10.65 -8.13
C SER A 76 30.18 -10.66 -8.03
N ASP A 77 30.82 -10.94 -9.17
CA ASP A 77 32.19 -10.54 -9.42
C ASP A 77 32.11 -9.11 -9.97
N GLU A 78 32.61 -8.23 -9.11
CA GLU A 78 33.59 -7.22 -9.48
C GLU A 78 33.07 -5.83 -9.92
N THR A 79 33.05 -4.95 -8.91
CA THR A 79 33.83 -3.70 -8.87
C THR A 79 33.60 -2.63 -9.95
N ALA A 80 32.88 -1.56 -9.57
CA ALA A 80 33.31 -0.15 -9.70
C ALA A 80 32.31 0.79 -8.99
#